data_AF-A0A1L9BDI2-F1
#
_entry.id   AF-A0A1L9BDI2-F1
#
_cell.length_a   1.000
_cell.length_b   1.000
_cell.length_c   1.000
_cell.angle_alpha   90.00
_cell.angle_beta   90.00
_cell.angle_gamma   90.00
#
_symmetry.space_group_name_H-M   'P 1'
#
loop_
_entity.id
_entity.type
_entity.pdbx_description
1 polymer ?
#
loop_
_entity_poly.entity_id
_entity_poly.type
_entity_poly.pdbx_seq_one_letter_code
_entity_poly.pdbx_strand_id
1 'polypeptide(L)'
;MKDEAQKKTQPVGARSQLGHLEQAIRTELGALHTAVEPLLVEVRADVNALHPESGGTRLAPKEQESRQDKLLGVLNELEDVLEALQLAVRSGRPGPAAASGEE
;
A
#
# COMPACT_ATOMS: atom_id res chain seq x y z
N MET A 1 -5.92 -5.71 39.08
CA MET A 1 -7.04 -4.82 38.67
C MET A 1 -6.42 -3.46 38.39
N LYS A 2 -6.65 -2.90 37.19
CA LYS A 2 -5.74 -2.00 36.43
C LYS A 2 -4.64 -2.87 35.79
N ASP A 3 -4.58 -3.09 34.49
CA ASP A 3 -4.62 -2.12 33.41
C ASP A 3 -5.52 -2.58 32.25
N GLU A 4 -6.81 -2.31 32.38
CA GLU A 4 -7.77 -2.33 31.26
C GLU A 4 -7.57 -1.13 30.30
N ALA A 5 -6.43 -0.45 30.38
CA ALA A 5 -6.12 0.79 29.69
C ALA A 5 -5.45 0.60 28.32
N GLN A 6 -5.07 -0.62 27.94
CA GLN A 6 -4.54 -0.89 26.59
C GLN A 6 -5.63 -0.94 25.50
N LYS A 7 -6.90 -0.68 25.86
CA LYS A 7 -8.02 -0.57 24.91
C LYS A 7 -8.16 0.81 24.22
N LYS A 8 -7.24 1.76 24.44
CA LYS A 8 -7.35 3.12 23.88
C LYS A 8 -6.01 3.72 23.46
N THR A 9 -5.41 3.18 22.41
CA THR A 9 -4.46 3.88 21.54
C THR A 9 -4.54 3.19 20.19
N GLN A 10 -4.85 3.79 19.06
CA GLN A 10 -5.40 5.07 18.61
C GLN A 10 -5.44 4.85 17.06
N PRO A 11 -6.33 5.46 16.27
CA PRO A 11 -6.32 5.39 14.80
C PRO A 11 -5.08 6.05 14.13
N VAL A 12 -4.00 6.25 14.89
CA VAL A 12 -2.68 6.76 14.49
C VAL A 12 -1.83 5.66 13.82
N GLY A 13 -2.27 4.39 13.84
CA GLY A 13 -1.48 3.25 13.32
C GLY A 13 -1.42 3.12 11.80
N ALA A 14 -2.56 3.01 11.11
CA ALA A 14 -2.60 2.58 9.70
C ALA A 14 -2.06 3.64 8.72
N ARG A 15 -2.40 4.92 8.93
CA ARG A 15 -1.94 6.02 8.06
C ARG A 15 -0.45 6.31 8.23
N SER A 16 0.06 6.23 9.45
CA SER A 16 1.50 6.36 9.70
C SER A 16 2.26 5.18 9.11
N GLN A 17 1.75 3.95 9.26
CA GLN A 17 2.32 2.75 8.62
C GLN A 17 2.36 2.88 7.09
N LEU A 18 1.28 3.37 6.48
CA LEU A 18 1.25 3.66 5.06
C LEU A 18 2.31 4.70 4.66
N GLY A 19 2.41 5.81 5.39
CA GLY A 19 3.44 6.81 5.11
C GLY A 19 4.87 6.25 5.23
N HIS A 20 5.12 5.36 6.18
CA HIS A 20 6.39 4.64 6.28
C HIS A 20 6.63 3.69 5.10
N LEU A 21 5.60 2.97 4.65
CA LEU A 21 5.68 2.09 3.49
C LEU A 21 5.98 2.89 2.21
N GLU A 22 5.24 3.97 1.95
CA GLU A 22 5.46 4.85 0.80
C GLU A 22 6.89 5.41 0.80
N GLN A 23 7.40 5.82 1.97
CA GLN A 23 8.77 6.30 2.12
C GLN A 23 9.82 5.21 1.87
N ALA A 24 9.59 4.00 2.39
CA ALA A 24 10.48 2.86 2.19
C ALA A 24 10.54 2.49 0.71
N ILE A 25 9.38 2.35 0.04
CA ILE A 25 9.27 2.06 -1.39
C ILE A 25 10.02 3.12 -2.20
N ARG A 26 9.80 4.41 -1.93
CA ARG A 26 10.49 5.48 -2.66
C ARG A 26 12.01 5.44 -2.48
N THR A 27 12.47 5.04 -1.29
CA THR A 27 13.90 4.96 -0.96
C THR A 27 14.55 3.74 -1.63
N GLU A 28 13.89 2.58 -1.58
CA GLU A 28 14.43 1.31 -2.08
C GLU A 28 14.32 1.17 -3.60
N LEU A 29 13.22 1.64 -4.20
CA LEU A 29 12.97 1.46 -5.64
C LEU A 29 13.46 2.63 -6.49
N GLY A 30 13.68 3.81 -5.92
CA GLY A 30 14.09 4.99 -6.67
C GLY A 30 13.18 5.25 -7.88
N ALA A 31 13.72 5.17 -9.10
CA ALA A 31 12.95 5.39 -10.34
C ALA A 31 11.86 4.32 -10.60
N LEU A 32 12.02 3.10 -10.06
CA LEU A 32 11.06 2.01 -10.22
C LEU A 32 9.78 2.21 -9.39
N HIS A 33 9.76 3.19 -8.48
CA HIS A 33 8.58 3.60 -7.72
C HIS A 33 7.36 3.91 -8.61
N THR A 34 7.60 4.44 -9.82
CA THR A 34 6.52 4.80 -10.77
C THR A 34 5.62 3.61 -11.11
N ALA A 35 6.15 2.38 -11.06
CA ALA A 35 5.39 1.16 -11.33
C ALA A 35 4.41 0.80 -10.19
N VAL A 36 4.67 1.25 -8.96
CA VAL A 36 3.86 0.94 -7.76
C VAL A 36 3.05 2.14 -7.27
N GLU A 37 3.33 3.35 -7.77
CA GLU A 37 2.57 4.57 -7.49
C GLU A 37 1.04 4.41 -7.62
N PRO A 38 0.47 3.82 -8.70
CA PRO A 38 -0.98 3.67 -8.81
C PRO A 38 -1.58 2.80 -7.69
N LEU A 39 -0.87 1.75 -7.27
CA LEU A 39 -1.29 0.88 -6.17
C LEU A 39 -1.23 1.62 -4.84
N LEU A 40 -0.18 2.41 -4.60
CA LEU A 40 -0.05 3.22 -3.39
C LEU A 40 -1.14 4.29 -3.27
N VAL A 41 -1.53 4.92 -4.39
CA VAL A 41 -2.67 5.84 -4.42
C VAL A 41 -3.96 5.14 -3.99
N GLU A 42 -4.17 3.92 -4.45
CA GLU A 42 -5.36 3.14 -4.10
C GLU A 42 -5.36 2.69 -2.63
N VAL A 43 -4.24 2.15 -2.14
CA VAL A 43 -4.04 1.83 -0.71
C VAL A 43 -4.32 3.06 0.15
N ARG A 44 -3.83 4.24 -0.25
CA ARG A 44 -4.07 5.50 0.47
C ARG A 44 -5.54 5.88 0.49
N ALA A 45 -6.24 5.73 -0.63
CA ALA A 45 -7.67 6.02 -0.70
C ALA A 45 -8.48 5.10 0.23
N ASP A 46 -8.17 3.80 0.26
CA ASP A 46 -8.90 2.83 1.07
C ASP A 46 -8.57 2.95 2.56
N VAL A 47 -7.30 3.19 2.92
CA VAL A 47 -6.91 3.50 4.31
C VAL A 47 -7.59 4.76 4.81
N ASN A 48 -7.67 5.82 3.99
CA ASN A 48 -8.37 7.06 4.35
C ASN A 48 -9.88 6.84 4.56
N ALA A 49 -10.50 5.96 3.78
CA ALA A 49 -11.91 5.64 3.90
C ALA A 49 -12.21 4.78 5.14
N LEU A 50 -11.32 3.85 5.48
CA LEU A 50 -11.42 2.99 6.66
C LEU A 50 -11.10 3.74 7.97
N HIS A 51 -10.19 4.71 7.89
CA HIS A 51 -9.73 5.51 9.03
C HIS A 51 -9.93 7.01 8.77
N PRO A 52 -11.19 7.50 8.71
CA PRO A 52 -11.47 8.91 8.51
C PRO A 52 -10.91 9.77 9.65
N GLU A 53 -10.58 11.03 9.35
CA GLU A 53 -10.14 12.01 10.34
C GLU A 53 -11.23 12.32 11.36
N SER A 54 -10.86 12.94 12.48
CA SER A 54 -11.83 13.38 13.49
C SER A 54 -12.91 14.26 12.86
N GLY A 55 -14.15 13.78 12.85
CA GLY A 55 -15.29 14.44 12.21
C GLY A 55 -15.71 13.85 10.85
N GLY A 56 -14.97 12.87 10.32
CA GLY A 56 -15.36 12.15 9.10
C GLY A 56 -16.42 11.08 9.36
N THR A 57 -17.26 10.85 8.36
CA THR A 57 -18.32 9.83 8.41
C THR A 57 -17.71 8.44 8.41
N ARG A 58 -18.02 7.66 9.44
CA ARG A 58 -17.62 6.25 9.50
C ARG A 58 -18.44 5.45 8.50
N LEU A 59 -17.79 4.59 7.73
CA LEU A 59 -18.46 3.66 6.83
C LEU A 59 -19.38 2.71 7.62
N ALA A 60 -20.46 2.26 6.97
CA ALA A 60 -21.29 1.19 7.51
C ALA A 60 -20.45 -0.10 7.64
N PRO A 61 -20.77 -1.02 8.58
CA PRO A 61 -19.95 -2.21 8.83
C PRO A 61 -19.68 -3.05 7.57
N LYS A 62 -20.69 -3.23 6.72
CA LYS A 62 -20.58 -3.96 5.45
C LYS A 62 -19.66 -3.27 4.44
N GLU A 63 -19.76 -1.95 4.36
CA GLU A 63 -18.90 -1.12 3.49
C GLU A 63 -17.46 -1.12 4.01
N GLN A 64 -17.28 -1.12 5.33
CA GLN A 64 -15.97 -1.22 5.97
C GLN A 64 -15.31 -2.58 5.68
N GLU A 65 -16.07 -3.67 5.75
CA GLU A 65 -15.57 -5.02 5.45
C GLU A 65 -15.19 -5.16 3.98
N SER A 66 -16.05 -4.70 3.06
CA SER A 66 -15.74 -4.69 1.62
C SER A 66 -14.52 -3.83 1.29
N ARG A 67 -14.35 -2.69 1.96
CA ARG A 67 -13.17 -1.83 1.83
C ARG A 67 -11.90 -2.47 2.39
N GLN A 68 -12.00 -3.24 3.48
CA GLN A 68 -10.87 -4.00 4.02
C GLN A 68 -10.46 -5.12 3.06
N ASP A 69 -11.41 -5.84 2.49
CA ASP A 69 -11.15 -6.88 1.50
C ASP A 69 -10.47 -6.31 0.25
N LYS A 70 -10.98 -5.18 -0.27
CA LYS A 70 -10.35 -4.43 -1.36
C LYS A 70 -8.92 -4.02 -1.00
N LEU A 71 -8.71 -3.41 0.18
CA LEU A 71 -7.39 -3.00 0.64
C LEU A 71 -6.40 -4.19 0.69
N LEU A 72 -6.84 -5.35 1.17
CA LEU A 72 -6.02 -6.56 1.20
C LEU A 72 -5.66 -7.04 -0.22
N GLY A 73 -6.60 -7.00 -1.16
CA GLY A 73 -6.34 -7.34 -2.57
C GLY A 73 -5.28 -6.44 -3.20
N VAL A 74 -5.36 -5.13 -2.97
CA VAL A 74 -4.39 -4.15 -3.51
C VAL A 74 -3.01 -4.33 -2.86
N LEU A 75 -2.96 -4.64 -1.56
CA LEU A 75 -1.68 -4.94 -0.88
C LEU A 75 -1.04 -6.23 -1.41
N ASN A 76 -1.84 -7.24 -1.78
CA ASN A 76 -1.33 -8.45 -2.42
C ASN A 76 -0.75 -8.13 -3.81
N GLU A 77 -1.47 -7.37 -4.63
CA GLU A 77 -0.98 -6.96 -5.95
C GLU A 77 0.30 -6.10 -5.84
N LEU A 78 0.39 -5.25 -4.81
CA LEU A 78 1.60 -4.50 -4.52
C LEU A 78 2.78 -5.42 -4.20
N GLU A 79 2.58 -6.47 -3.41
CA GLU A 79 3.60 -7.50 -3.14
C GLU A 79 4.06 -8.17 -4.44
N ASP A 80 3.13 -8.65 -5.28
CA ASP A 80 3.44 -9.28 -6.57
C ASP A 80 4.28 -8.37 -7.48
N VAL A 81 3.92 -7.08 -7.57
CA VAL A 81 4.67 -6.10 -8.38
C VAL A 81 6.06 -5.84 -7.78
N LEU A 82 6.17 -5.72 -6.46
CA LEU A 82 7.46 -5.55 -5.79
C LEU A 82 8.37 -6.77 -6.00
N GLU A 83 7.82 -7.98 -5.97
CA GLU A 83 8.56 -9.21 -6.28
C GLU A 83 9.00 -9.25 -7.74
N ALA A 84 8.13 -8.89 -8.69
CA ALA A 84 8.46 -8.82 -10.10
C ALA A 84 9.57 -7.79 -10.39
N LEU A 85 9.55 -6.63 -9.72
CA LEU A 85 10.58 -5.61 -9.83
C LEU A 85 11.91 -6.09 -9.24
N GLN A 86 11.89 -6.75 -8.08
CA GLN A 86 13.09 -7.37 -7.50
C GLN A 86 13.69 -8.45 -8.40
N LEU A 87 12.84 -9.27 -9.02
CA LEU A 87 13.27 -10.28 -9.98
C LEU A 87 13.91 -9.64 -11.22
N ALA A 88 13.29 -8.60 -11.78
CA ALA A 88 13.81 -7.87 -12.94
C ALA A 88 15.20 -7.26 -12.66
N VAL A 89 15.37 -6.65 -11.49
CA VAL A 89 16.67 -6.12 -11.02
C VAL A 89 17.70 -7.23 -10.90
N ARG A 90 17.36 -8.37 -10.28
CA ARG A 90 18.27 -9.53 -10.14
C ARG A 90 18.63 -10.17 -11.47
N SER A 91 17.71 -10.21 -12.41
CA SER A 91 17.94 -10.77 -13.75
C SER A 91 18.74 -9.82 -14.66
N GLY A 92 19.07 -8.60 -14.20
CA GLY A 92 19.78 -7.61 -15.00
C GLY A 92 19.02 -7.18 -16.26
N ARG A 93 17.72 -7.47 -16.33
CA ARG A 93 16.88 -7.21 -17.50
C ARG A 93 16.03 -5.98 -17.19
N PRO A 94 16.25 -4.82 -17.84
CA PRO A 94 15.27 -3.75 -17.81
C PRO A 94 13.94 -4.34 -18.33
N GLY A 95 12.84 -4.00 -17.66
CA GLY A 95 11.51 -4.59 -17.89
C GLY A 95 11.02 -4.54 -19.34
N PRO A 96 9.84 -5.12 -19.65
CA PRO A 96 9.37 -5.49 -20.99
C PRO A 96 9.20 -4.35 -22.03
N ALA A 97 9.65 -3.13 -21.74
CA ALA A 97 9.82 -2.08 -22.75
C ALA A 97 11.04 -2.28 -23.69
N ALA A 98 11.92 -3.25 -23.41
CA ALA A 98 13.16 -3.49 -24.17
C ALA A 98 13.14 -4.75 -25.05
N ALA A 99 11.98 -5.13 -25.59
CA ALA A 99 11.86 -6.22 -26.57
C ALA A 99 11.08 -5.75 -27.81
N SER A 100 11.56 -4.70 -28.46
CA SER A 100 11.18 -4.31 -29.82
C SER A 100 12.35 -3.53 -30.42
N GLY A 101 13.07 -4.16 -31.37
CA GLY A 101 14.35 -3.70 -31.94
C GLY A 101 15.48 -4.59 -31.41
N GLU A 102 16.25 -5.33 -32.19
CA GLU A 102 16.61 -5.29 -33.62
C GLU A 102 16.92 -6.75 -34.05
N GLU A 103 16.35 -7.20 -35.18
CA GLU A 103 17.05 -7.61 -36.42
C GLU A 103 17.59 -9.06 -36.44
#